data_AF-A0A820EDD3-F1
#
_entry.id   AF-A0A820EDD3-F1
#
_cell.length_a   1.000
_cell.length_b   1.000
_cell.length_c   1.000
_cell.angle_alpha   90.00
_cell.angle_beta   90.00
_cell.angle_gamma   90.00
#
_symmetry.space_group_name_H-M   'P 1'
#
loop_
_entity.id
_entity.type
_entity.pdbx_description
1 polymer ?
#
loop_
_entity_poly.entity_id
_entity_poly.type
_entity_poly.pdbx_seq_one_letter_code
_entity_poly.pdbx_strand_id
1 'polypeptide(L)' 'MYNDSFVPPDPSQNLLASNNDGAGNQQFRLYLWLDTASTYFLVVTTFNRNVTGPFSINVTGLASATFSPMNAS' A
#
# COMPACT_ATOMS: atom_id res chain seq x y z
N MET A 1 0.41 1.36 -3.74
CA MET A 1 1.65 1.94 -3.22
C MET A 1 1.98 3.14 -4.07
N TYR A 2 2.27 4.27 -3.44
CA TYR A 2 2.46 5.55 -4.08
C TYR A 2 3.80 6.15 -3.70
N ASN A 3 4.40 6.87 -4.65
CA ASN A 3 5.53 7.73 -4.39
C ASN A 3 5.03 9.08 -3.86
N ASP A 4 5.69 9.67 -2.86
CA ASP A 4 5.45 11.04 -2.37
C ASP A 4 4.06 11.36 -1.76
N SER A 5 2.95 11.09 -2.44
CA SER A 5 1.60 11.37 -1.93
C SER A 5 0.52 10.48 -2.56
N PHE A 6 -0.59 10.28 -1.85
CA PHE A 6 -1.82 9.71 -2.38
C PHE A 6 -2.88 10.82 -2.53
N VAL A 7 -3.44 10.94 -3.73
CA VAL A 7 -4.46 11.93 -4.08
C VAL A 7 -5.79 11.22 -4.32
N PRO A 8 -6.75 11.19 -3.35
CA PRO A 8 -7.97 10.40 -3.49
C PRO A 8 -8.82 10.70 -4.73
N PRO A 9 -8.94 11.97 -5.20
CA PRO A 9 -9.65 12.27 -6.45
C PRO A 9 -8.97 11.72 -7.71
N ASP A 10 -7.65 11.47 -7.66
CA ASP A 10 -6.86 10.90 -8.75
C ASP A 10 -5.94 9.79 -8.22
N PRO A 11 -6.47 8.58 -7.98
CA PRO A 11 -5.70 7.47 -7.42
C PRO A 11 -4.70 6.86 -8.42
N SER A 12 -4.59 7.40 -9.64
CA SER A 12 -3.54 7.03 -10.58
C SER A 12 -2.29 7.90 -10.40
N GLN A 13 -2.46 9.10 -9.85
CA GLN A 13 -1.36 10.01 -9.58
C GLN A 13 -0.37 9.38 -8.60
N ASN A 14 0.90 9.39 -8.97
CA ASN A 14 2.02 8.81 -8.21
C ASN A 14 1.92 7.31 -7.90
N LEU A 15 1.02 6.58 -8.55
CA LEU A 15 0.86 5.15 -8.33
C LEU A 15 2.08 4.39 -8.84
N LEU A 16 2.76 3.67 -7.93
CA LEU A 16 3.86 2.77 -8.29
C LEU A 16 3.34 1.37 -8.61
N ALA A 17 2.43 0.86 -7.78
CA ALA A 17 1.79 -0.44 -7.99
C ALA A 17 0.54 -0.62 -7.15
N SER A 18 -0.38 -1.44 -7.64
CA SER A 18 -1.57 -1.91 -6.94
C SER A 18 -1.79 -3.40 -7.23
N ASN A 19 -2.39 -4.10 -6.28
CA ASN A 19 -2.78 -5.50 -6.43
C ASN A 19 -3.90 -5.80 -5.44
N ASN A 20 -4.93 -6.53 -5.87
CA ASN A 20 -6.10 -6.88 -5.08
C ASN A 20 -6.15 -8.37 -4.71
N ASP A 21 -5.54 -9.27 -5.48
CA ASP A 21 -5.63 -10.72 -5.23
C ASP A 21 -4.40 -11.54 -5.65
N GLY A 22 -3.32 -10.92 -6.15
CA GLY A 22 -2.22 -11.63 -6.80
C GLY A 22 -1.32 -12.51 -5.91
N ALA A 23 -1.72 -12.81 -4.67
CA ALA A 23 -1.18 -13.90 -3.86
C ALA A 23 -2.19 -15.06 -3.60
N GLY A 24 -3.41 -14.96 -4.13
CA GLY A 24 -4.52 -15.88 -3.84
C GLY A 24 -5.17 -15.61 -2.47
N ASN A 25 -6.27 -16.30 -2.18
CA ASN A 25 -6.95 -16.23 -0.86
C ASN A 25 -7.22 -14.80 -0.34
N GLN A 26 -7.60 -13.88 -1.23
CA GLN A 26 -7.88 -12.46 -0.88
C GLN A 26 -6.66 -11.70 -0.33
N GLN A 27 -5.45 -12.16 -0.63
CA GLN A 27 -4.21 -11.54 -0.25
C GLN A 27 -3.60 -10.79 -1.44
N PHE A 28 -3.24 -9.52 -1.22
CA PHE A 28 -2.42 -8.79 -2.17
C PHE A 28 -0.94 -9.10 -1.94
N ARG A 29 -0.14 -9.01 -3.01
CA ARG A 29 1.32 -9.02 -2.93
C ARG A 29 1.92 -8.02 -3.90
N LEU A 30 2.83 -7.19 -3.41
CA LEU A 30 3.60 -6.24 -4.22
C LEU A 30 5.08 -6.64 -4.17
N TYR A 31 5.75 -6.59 -5.32
CA TYR A 31 7.19 -6.81 -5.44
C TYR A 31 7.79 -5.62 -6.19
N LEU A 32 8.54 -4.78 -5.47
CA LEU A 32 9.00 -3.48 -5.95
C LEU A 32 10.44 -3.23 -5.51
N TRP A 33 11.18 -2.48 -6.33
CA TRP A 33 12.44 -1.88 -5.94
C TRP A 33 12.16 -0.49 -5.39
N LEU A 34 12.55 -0.23 -4.14
CA LEU A 34 12.32 1.02 -3.43
C LEU A 34 13.65 1.59 -2.96
N ASP A 35 13.77 2.90 -3.00
CA ASP A 35 14.96 3.60 -2.54
C ASP A 35 14.98 3.65 -1.01
N THR A 36 16.17 3.42 -0.44
CA THR A 36 16.36 3.51 1.01
C THR A 36 16.19 4.95 1.50
N ALA A 37 15.81 5.11 2.77
CA ALA A 37 15.59 6.42 3.40
C ALA A 37 14.54 7.30 2.70
N SER A 38 13.63 6.69 1.95
CA SER A 38 12.50 7.35 1.29
C SER A 38 11.17 6.94 1.94
N THR A 39 10.19 7.84 1.91
CA THR A 39 8.84 7.60 2.43
C THR A 39 7.91 7.26 1.28
N TYR A 40 7.13 6.19 1.45
CA TYR A 40 6.12 5.75 0.48
C TYR A 40 4.77 5.59 1.16
N PHE A 41 3.70 5.70 0.38
CA PHE A 41 2.34 5.60 0.89
C PHE A 41 1.71 4.27 0.44
N LEU A 42 1.32 3.45 1.41
CA LEU A 42 0.55 2.23 1.18
C LEU A 42 -0.91 2.47 1.57
N VAL A 43 -1.78 2.50 0.57
CA VAL A 43 -3.23 2.52 0.78
C VAL A 43 -3.74 1.09 0.73
N VAL A 44 -4.38 0.64 1.81
CA VAL A 44 -5.05 -0.66 1.89
C VAL A 44 -6.56 -0.42 1.98
N THR A 45 -7.31 -1.02 1.06
CA THR A 45 -8.77 -0.89 1.00
C THR A 45 -9.39 -2.22 0.59
N THR A 46 -10.69 -2.36 0.81
CA THR A 46 -11.49 -3.49 0.37
C THR A 46 -11.91 -3.33 -1.09
N PHE A 47 -12.11 -4.44 -1.79
CA PHE A 47 -12.60 -4.44 -3.18
C PHE A 47 -14.04 -3.93 -3.27
N ASN A 48 -14.89 -4.38 -2.34
CA ASN A 48 -16.28 -3.95 -2.25
C ASN A 48 -16.38 -2.65 -1.46
N ARG A 49 -17.28 -1.76 -1.89
CA ARG A 49 -17.56 -0.50 -1.18
C ARG A 49 -18.17 -0.79 0.20
N ASN A 50 -17.86 0.08 1.16
CA ASN A 50 -18.42 0.06 2.52
C ASN A 50 -18.16 -1.24 3.31
N VAL A 51 -17.08 -1.94 2.98
CA VAL A 51 -16.63 -3.12 3.74
C VAL A 51 -15.39 -2.76 4.54
N THR A 52 -15.37 -3.13 5.81
CA THR A 52 -14.22 -3.01 6.69
C THR A 52 -13.86 -4.37 7.27
N GLY A 53 -12.62 -4.51 7.74
CA GLY A 53 -12.13 -5.74 8.35
C GLY A 53 -10.69 -5.56 8.83
N PRO A 54 -10.22 -6.42 9.74
CA PRO A 54 -8.83 -6.39 10.17
C PRO A 54 -7.91 -6.80 9.00
N PHE A 55 -6.72 -6.21 8.97
CA PHE A 55 -5.65 -6.60 8.06
C PHE A 55 -4.31 -6.54 8.80
N SER A 56 -3.31 -7.22 8.24
CA SER A 56 -1.92 -7.11 8.67
C SER A 56 -1.05 -6.91 7.45
N ILE A 57 0.08 -6.22 7.64
CA ILE A 57 1.06 -5.97 6.59
C ILE A 57 2.37 -6.58 7.03
N ASN A 58 2.98 -7.38 6.17
CA ASN A 58 4.34 -7.88 6.32
C ASN A 58 5.21 -7.32 5.20
N VAL A 59 6.36 -6.76 5.56
CA VAL A 59 7.34 -6.24 4.60
C VAL A 59 8.69 -6.89 4.87
N THR A 60 9.29 -7.40 3.81
CA THR A 60 10.61 -8.03 3.81
C THR A 60 11.44 -7.40 2.70
N GLY A 61 12.71 -7.12 2.99
CA GLY A 61 13.62 -6.52 2.01
C GLY A 61 15.03 -6.43 2.56
N LEU A 62 15.92 -5.82 1.77
CA LEU A 62 17.32 -5.61 2.16
C LEU A 62 17.49 -4.60 3.30
N ALA A 63 16.50 -3.72 3.48
CA ALA A 63 16.46 -2.72 4.54
C ALA A 63 15.18 -2.87 5.37
N SER A 64 15.24 -2.44 6.64
CA SER A 64 14.07 -2.38 7.51
C SER A 64 13.13 -1.26 7.09
N ALA A 65 11.83 -1.52 7.18
CA ALA A 65 10.78 -0.52 7.04
C ALA A 65 10.15 -0.21 8.39
N THR A 66 9.81 1.06 8.62
CA THR A 66 8.97 1.48 9.74
C THR A 66 7.60 1.90 9.21
N PHE A 67 6.56 1.56 9.95
CA PHE A 67 5.18 1.93 9.59
C PHE A 67 4.70 3.04 10.51
N SER A 68 4.24 4.12 9.90
CA SER A 68 3.52 5.19 10.57
C SER A 68 2.10 5.23 10.00
N PRO A 69 1.05 4.98 10.79
CA PRO A 69 -0.31 5.09 10.30
C PRO A 69 -0.58 6.53 9.88
N MET A 70 -1.09 6.70 8.66
CA MET A 70 -1.58 7.99 8.20
C MET A 70 -3.04 8.12 8.62
N ASN A 71 -3.33 9.06 9.52
CA ASN A 71 -4.71 9.39 9.83
C ASN A 71 -5.31 10.10 8.61
N ALA A 72 -6.41 9.58 8.08
CA ALA A 72 -7.22 10.33 7.14
C ALA A 72 -7.89 11.47 7.92
N SER A 73 -7.60 12.71 7.53
CA SER A 73 -8.23 13.93 8.06
C SER A 73 -9.68 14.06 7.59
#